data_AF-A0A6A3PWU9-F1
#
_entry.id   AF-A0A6A3PWU9-F1
#
_cell.length_a   1.000
_cell.length_b   1.000
_cell.length_c   1.000
_cell.angle_alpha   90.00
_cell.angle_beta   90.00
_cell.angle_gamma   90.00
#
_symmetry.space_group_name_H-M   'P 1'
#
loop_
_entity.id
_entity.type
_entity.pdbx_description
1 polymer ?
#
loop_
_entity_poly.entity_id
_entity_poly.type
_entity_poly.pdbx_seq_one_letter_code
_entity_poly.pdbx_strand_id
1 'polypeptide(L)'
;IRWNKGEVTKGGKNRSPDAYLANPASERAKYSSNIDTTMRALQFFSSSGKLRGVLAFYPVHPTSLTAANLLISGDNKGYAEFLLEDELDDVIVGIGITNAGDVSPNLIDNGDGTFSGEGSTTIESAEIMGKRQYDTLSALIKGKSELVQGSVVAKLSYVDFSNVTLDGVKPTTNEPYAHRTCPAVVGQNFAAGTEDGRALSMFTEGNLKANVLFKTVGDVIKEAPQWVKDCQNANKVPLLTVGLMEPVPWVPNVLPVQVAKIGQFAIAVTNFEVTTMAGRRIRDTVKTALAGAGVTEVELSAISNAYAQYMTTKEEYLTQNYEGASTLFGPNQLAAVQQELARVAASVADSSVSLDVGPPPLQLNRSSLITLQTGVVFDSAPLLQTFNYVRTQPASSYAVGSVASAVFAGAHPKNALTLVSSFCDVQKLGSSGSYFTVLTDAHWDLRYHWERHLIAESKNTCEWNIRKGGRTSVAGTYRFVHRGYSKSLLGALTTYEGTSNTFTMTA
;
A
#
# COMPACT_ATOMS: atom_id res chain seq x y z
N ILE A 1 -19.89 17.55 1.34
CA ILE A 1 -19.17 16.32 1.78
C ILE A 1 -19.93 15.76 2.97
N ARG A 2 -20.11 14.44 3.05
CA ARG A 2 -20.71 13.77 4.21
C ARG A 2 -19.73 12.74 4.76
N TRP A 3 -19.89 12.32 6.00
CA TRP A 3 -19.04 11.28 6.58
C TRP A 3 -19.79 10.34 7.52
N ASN A 4 -19.31 9.11 7.64
CA ASN A 4 -19.74 8.14 8.65
C ASN A 4 -18.66 7.07 8.85
N LYS A 5 -18.94 6.10 9.73
CA LYS A 5 -18.04 5.00 10.05
C LYS A 5 -18.79 3.72 10.42
N GLY A 6 -18.16 2.57 10.24
CA GLY A 6 -18.73 1.26 10.52
C GLY A 6 -17.66 0.19 10.66
N GLU A 7 -17.99 -0.94 11.27
CA GLU A 7 -17.04 -2.01 11.57
C GLU A 7 -16.91 -3.00 10.42
N VAL A 8 -15.68 -3.28 9.99
CA VAL A 8 -15.37 -4.32 9.01
C VAL A 8 -15.26 -5.66 9.76
N THR A 9 -16.29 -6.49 9.61
CA THR A 9 -16.33 -7.80 10.25
C THR A 9 -15.22 -8.69 9.69
N LYS A 10 -14.42 -9.31 10.58
CA LYS A 10 -13.26 -10.14 10.19
C LYS A 10 -12.31 -9.40 9.24
N GLY A 11 -12.11 -8.11 9.44
CA GLY A 11 -11.32 -7.29 8.52
C GLY A 11 -9.81 -7.30 8.76
N GLY A 12 -9.27 -8.25 9.53
CA GLY A 12 -7.84 -8.39 9.76
C GLY A 12 -7.50 -9.16 11.03
N LYS A 13 -6.21 -9.42 11.25
CA LYS A 13 -5.63 -10.03 12.47
C LYS A 13 -4.34 -9.31 12.83
N ASN A 14 -4.09 -9.10 14.12
CA ASN A 14 -2.80 -8.57 14.55
C ASN A 14 -1.71 -9.63 14.34
N ARG A 15 -0.63 -9.27 13.63
CA ARG A 15 0.49 -10.18 13.32
C ARG A 15 1.61 -10.16 14.36
N SER A 16 1.67 -9.11 15.19
CA SER A 16 2.63 -8.96 16.29
C SER A 16 1.93 -8.80 17.65
N PRO A 17 1.09 -9.76 18.08
CA PRO A 17 0.25 -9.62 19.28
C PRO A 17 1.07 -9.42 20.56
N ASP A 18 2.23 -10.05 20.69
CA ASP A 18 3.10 -9.90 21.85
C ASP A 18 3.67 -8.48 21.97
N ALA A 19 4.02 -7.85 20.83
CA ALA A 19 4.42 -6.45 20.80
C ALA A 19 3.26 -5.55 21.24
N TYR A 20 2.05 -5.78 20.73
CA TYR A 20 0.87 -5.04 21.18
C TYR A 20 0.63 -5.18 22.69
N LEU A 21 0.83 -6.37 23.26
CA LEU A 21 0.65 -6.65 24.69
C LEU A 21 1.65 -5.92 25.59
N ALA A 22 2.80 -5.48 25.04
CA ALA A 22 3.78 -4.67 25.76
C ALA A 22 3.26 -3.26 26.08
N ASN A 23 2.26 -2.75 25.34
CA ASN A 23 1.61 -1.49 25.68
C ASN A 23 0.92 -1.56 27.07
N PRO A 24 0.84 -0.45 27.82
CA PRO A 24 0.28 -0.42 29.16
C PRO A 24 -1.12 -1.06 29.24
N ALA A 25 -1.33 -1.93 30.23
CA ALA A 25 -2.61 -2.63 30.40
C ALA A 25 -3.81 -1.68 30.53
N SER A 26 -3.63 -0.55 31.21
CA SER A 26 -4.65 0.50 31.37
C SER A 26 -5.01 1.20 30.05
N GLU A 27 -4.07 1.31 29.12
CA GLU A 27 -4.33 1.86 27.78
C GLU A 27 -5.04 0.82 26.91
N ARG A 28 -4.55 -0.43 26.91
CA ARG A 28 -5.18 -1.53 26.16
C ARG A 28 -6.63 -1.76 26.57
N ALA A 29 -6.96 -1.61 27.85
CA ALA A 29 -8.32 -1.76 28.37
C ALA A 29 -9.33 -0.74 27.83
N LYS A 30 -8.87 0.35 27.17
CA LYS A 30 -9.75 1.31 26.48
C LYS A 30 -10.31 0.77 25.15
N TYR A 31 -9.76 -0.32 24.64
CA TYR A 31 -10.08 -0.87 23.33
C TYR A 31 -10.54 -2.33 23.45
N SER A 32 -11.50 -2.73 22.64
CA SER A 32 -12.03 -4.10 22.63
C SER A 32 -11.15 -5.10 21.86
N SER A 33 -10.18 -4.61 21.09
CA SER A 33 -9.36 -5.41 20.17
C SER A 33 -7.92 -4.88 20.06
N ASN A 34 -7.01 -5.76 19.67
CA ASN A 34 -5.63 -5.44 19.32
C ASN A 34 -5.44 -4.99 17.86
N ILE A 35 -6.53 -4.83 17.12
CA ILE A 35 -6.59 -4.15 15.83
C ILE A 35 -7.69 -3.10 15.86
N ASP A 36 -7.61 -2.11 14.98
CA ASP A 36 -8.75 -1.25 14.68
C ASP A 36 -9.63 -1.89 13.61
N THR A 37 -10.94 -1.91 13.83
CA THR A 37 -11.92 -2.56 12.94
C THR A 37 -12.86 -1.56 12.26
N THR A 38 -12.76 -0.28 12.64
CA THR A 38 -13.62 0.78 12.13
C THR A 38 -13.10 1.31 10.79
N MET A 39 -13.92 1.19 9.73
CA MET A 39 -13.77 1.93 8.49
C MET A 39 -14.44 3.31 8.63
N ARG A 40 -13.76 4.37 8.18
CA ARG A 40 -14.33 5.72 8.08
C ARG A 40 -14.41 6.15 6.63
N ALA A 41 -15.50 6.78 6.23
CA ALA A 41 -15.73 7.16 4.84
C ALA A 41 -16.18 8.62 4.71
N LEU A 42 -15.53 9.36 3.83
CA LEU A 42 -15.95 10.65 3.29
C LEU A 42 -16.66 10.43 1.95
N GLN A 43 -17.84 11.02 1.80
CA GLN A 43 -18.72 10.89 0.65
C GLN A 43 -18.89 12.24 -0.03
N PHE A 44 -18.65 12.29 -1.34
CA PHE A 44 -18.65 13.51 -2.13
C PHE A 44 -19.85 13.51 -3.08
N PHE A 45 -20.77 14.45 -2.88
CA PHE A 45 -22.00 14.56 -3.68
C PHE A 45 -21.96 15.82 -4.54
N SER A 46 -22.51 15.74 -5.75
CA SER A 46 -22.77 16.91 -6.60
C SER A 46 -23.87 17.80 -6.03
N SER A 47 -24.06 18.97 -6.63
CA SER A 47 -25.20 19.86 -6.34
C SER A 47 -26.56 19.21 -6.61
N SER A 48 -26.63 18.22 -7.52
CA SER A 48 -27.84 17.43 -7.79
C SER A 48 -28.05 16.27 -6.82
N GLY A 49 -27.15 16.05 -5.87
CA GLY A 49 -27.22 14.94 -4.92
C GLY A 49 -26.73 13.59 -5.46
N LYS A 50 -26.10 13.55 -6.65
CA LYS A 50 -25.44 12.34 -7.17
C LYS A 50 -24.13 12.12 -6.41
N LEU A 51 -23.87 10.91 -5.92
CA LEU A 51 -22.56 10.52 -5.40
C LEU A 51 -21.53 10.59 -6.54
N ARG A 52 -20.38 11.23 -6.29
CA ARG A 52 -19.30 11.43 -7.27
C ARG A 52 -17.99 10.81 -6.84
N GLY A 53 -17.80 10.61 -5.54
CA GLY A 53 -16.61 9.95 -5.04
C GLY A 53 -16.73 9.57 -3.58
N VAL A 54 -15.88 8.63 -3.18
CA VAL A 54 -15.77 8.10 -1.83
C VAL A 54 -14.29 7.99 -1.48
N LEU A 55 -13.91 8.57 -0.35
CA LEU A 55 -12.60 8.36 0.26
C LEU A 55 -12.79 7.67 1.60
N ALA A 56 -12.46 6.39 1.66
CA ALA A 56 -12.54 5.58 2.86
C ALA A 56 -11.15 5.28 3.42
N PHE A 57 -11.12 4.86 4.68
CA PHE A 57 -9.90 4.57 5.42
C PHE A 57 -10.11 3.31 6.24
N TYR A 58 -9.21 2.32 6.10
CA TYR A 58 -9.31 1.07 6.83
C TYR A 58 -7.93 0.42 7.08
N PRO A 59 -7.58 0.04 8.34
CA PRO A 59 -6.27 -0.53 8.68
C PRO A 59 -6.20 -2.03 8.40
N VAL A 60 -5.78 -2.39 7.19
CA VAL A 60 -5.36 -3.76 6.86
C VAL A 60 -4.30 -3.70 5.76
N HIS A 61 -3.27 -4.55 5.85
CA HIS A 61 -2.27 -4.64 4.79
C HIS A 61 -2.88 -5.15 3.47
N PRO A 62 -2.48 -4.59 2.32
CA PRO A 62 -2.77 -5.14 1.00
C PRO A 62 -1.78 -6.28 0.67
N THR A 63 -1.78 -7.33 1.48
CA THR A 63 -0.87 -8.51 1.37
C THR A 63 -1.63 -9.83 1.31
N SER A 64 -2.83 -9.83 0.72
CA SER A 64 -3.55 -11.08 0.44
C SER A 64 -2.89 -11.86 -0.70
N LEU A 65 -2.34 -11.14 -1.70
CA LEU A 65 -1.46 -11.69 -2.72
C LEU A 65 -0.04 -11.79 -2.17
N THR A 66 0.53 -12.99 -2.20
CA THR A 66 1.87 -13.26 -1.66
C THR A 66 2.97 -12.83 -2.64
N ALA A 67 4.24 -12.91 -2.21
CA ALA A 67 5.40 -12.66 -3.06
C ALA A 67 5.52 -13.59 -4.28
N ALA A 68 4.77 -14.71 -4.31
CA ALA A 68 4.70 -15.59 -5.48
C ALA A 68 3.82 -15.03 -6.61
N ASN A 69 2.98 -14.05 -6.33
CA ASN A 69 2.18 -13.37 -7.35
C ASN A 69 3.07 -12.49 -8.23
N LEU A 70 2.97 -12.68 -9.55
CA LEU A 70 3.72 -11.92 -10.55
C LEU A 70 2.85 -10.93 -11.35
N LEU A 71 1.58 -10.79 -10.99
CA LEU A 71 0.64 -9.85 -11.61
C LEU A 71 0.57 -8.55 -10.80
N ILE A 72 0.66 -7.41 -11.48
CA ILE A 72 0.41 -6.11 -10.83
C ILE A 72 -1.06 -6.07 -10.39
N SER A 73 -1.31 -5.69 -9.13
CA SER A 73 -2.65 -5.69 -8.55
C SER A 73 -2.78 -4.66 -7.43
N GLY A 74 -4.00 -4.14 -7.23
CA GLY A 74 -4.38 -3.35 -6.06
C GLY A 74 -4.71 -4.20 -4.82
N ASP A 75 -4.56 -5.52 -4.90
CA ASP A 75 -4.80 -6.48 -3.81
C ASP A 75 -6.24 -6.39 -3.26
N ASN A 76 -6.46 -6.68 -1.98
CA ASN A 76 -7.77 -6.68 -1.35
C ASN A 76 -8.46 -5.30 -1.36
N LYS A 77 -7.70 -4.19 -1.26
CA LYS A 77 -8.25 -2.83 -1.33
C LYS A 77 -8.71 -2.50 -2.75
N GLY A 78 -7.87 -2.77 -3.74
CA GLY A 78 -8.21 -2.58 -5.15
C GLY A 78 -9.40 -3.41 -5.59
N TYR A 79 -9.56 -4.64 -5.06
CA TYR A 79 -10.77 -5.42 -5.32
C TYR A 79 -12.02 -4.78 -4.73
N ALA A 80 -11.94 -4.24 -3.51
CA ALA A 80 -13.07 -3.55 -2.88
C ALA A 80 -13.47 -2.27 -3.64
N GLU A 81 -12.49 -1.50 -4.11
CA GLU A 81 -12.68 -0.33 -4.97
C GLU A 81 -13.35 -0.73 -6.28
N PHE A 82 -12.80 -1.73 -6.98
CA PHE A 82 -13.36 -2.29 -8.21
C PHE A 82 -14.83 -2.69 -8.09
N LEU A 83 -15.20 -3.41 -7.02
CA LEU A 83 -16.58 -3.83 -6.82
C LEU A 83 -17.57 -2.66 -6.69
N LEU A 84 -17.18 -1.58 -6.00
CA LEU A 84 -18.02 -0.39 -5.89
C LEU A 84 -18.07 0.42 -7.17
N GLU A 85 -16.95 0.56 -7.87
CA GLU A 85 -16.89 1.29 -9.14
C GLU A 85 -17.62 0.55 -10.27
N ASP A 86 -17.69 -0.78 -10.23
CA ASP A 86 -18.52 -1.56 -11.17
C ASP A 86 -20.02 -1.45 -10.84
N GLU A 87 -20.38 -1.41 -9.54
CA GLU A 87 -21.77 -1.22 -9.06
C GLU A 87 -22.29 0.21 -9.33
N LEU A 88 -21.44 1.22 -9.14
CA LEU A 88 -21.85 2.63 -9.11
C LEU A 88 -21.41 3.39 -10.36
N ASP A 89 -22.36 4.01 -11.04
CA ASP A 89 -22.10 4.78 -12.26
C ASP A 89 -21.41 6.13 -11.98
N ASP A 90 -20.22 6.34 -12.57
CA ASP A 90 -19.49 7.62 -12.58
C ASP A 90 -19.15 8.09 -11.14
N VAL A 91 -18.61 7.15 -10.36
CA VAL A 91 -18.09 7.33 -8.99
C VAL A 91 -16.64 6.87 -8.95
N ILE A 92 -15.78 7.65 -8.27
CA ILE A 92 -14.39 7.26 -7.96
C ILE A 92 -14.31 6.81 -6.51
N VAL A 93 -13.70 5.65 -6.25
CA VAL A 93 -13.55 5.11 -4.91
C VAL A 93 -12.07 4.97 -4.57
N GLY A 94 -11.68 5.46 -3.40
CA GLY A 94 -10.35 5.22 -2.83
C GLY A 94 -10.46 4.74 -1.39
N ILE A 95 -9.73 3.69 -1.05
CA ILE A 95 -9.64 3.14 0.31
C ILE A 95 -8.20 3.29 0.79
N GLY A 96 -7.93 4.38 1.50
CA GLY A 96 -6.64 4.64 2.11
C GLY A 96 -6.28 3.65 3.21
N ILE A 97 -4.97 3.45 3.39
CA ILE A 97 -4.40 2.71 4.52
C ILE A 97 -4.20 3.63 5.71
N THR A 98 -4.50 3.12 6.91
CA THR A 98 -4.32 3.84 8.18
C THR A 98 -3.22 3.17 9.00
N ASN A 99 -3.44 2.91 10.29
CA ASN A 99 -2.53 2.23 11.17
C ASN A 99 -2.58 0.70 11.03
N ALA A 100 -2.19 0.22 9.85
CA ALA A 100 -2.15 -1.19 9.51
C ALA A 100 -0.81 -1.87 9.82
N GLY A 101 0.20 -1.18 10.36
CA GLY A 101 1.58 -1.67 10.51
C GLY A 101 1.73 -3.07 11.11
N ASP A 102 0.80 -3.48 11.97
CA ASP A 102 0.74 -4.80 12.60
C ASP A 102 -0.54 -5.58 12.24
N VAL A 103 -1.23 -5.26 11.14
CA VAL A 103 -2.54 -5.81 10.77
C VAL A 103 -2.48 -6.55 9.43
N SER A 104 -2.48 -7.87 9.51
CA SER A 104 -2.53 -8.78 8.35
C SER A 104 -3.97 -8.98 7.84
N PRO A 105 -4.19 -9.12 6.52
CA PRO A 105 -5.45 -9.59 5.96
C PRO A 105 -5.63 -11.11 6.09
N ASN A 106 -4.55 -11.84 6.40
CA ASN A 106 -4.49 -13.30 6.41
C ASN A 106 -4.90 -13.82 7.80
N LEU A 107 -6.10 -14.38 7.90
CA LEU A 107 -6.70 -14.73 9.21
C LEU A 107 -6.34 -16.13 9.71
N ILE A 108 -5.85 -17.02 8.84
CA ILE A 108 -5.54 -18.39 9.20
C ILE A 108 -4.12 -18.45 9.74
N ASP A 109 -3.98 -18.96 10.97
CA ASP A 109 -2.69 -19.27 11.56
C ASP A 109 -2.26 -20.68 11.15
N ASN A 110 -1.11 -20.81 10.49
CA ASN A 110 -0.62 -22.10 10.03
C ASN A 110 0.08 -22.88 11.16
N GLY A 111 0.32 -22.27 12.33
CA GLY A 111 0.99 -22.88 13.47
C GLY A 111 2.51 -22.99 13.33
N ASP A 112 3.08 -22.44 12.26
CA ASP A 112 4.52 -22.42 11.95
C ASP A 112 5.09 -20.99 11.94
N GLY A 113 4.33 -20.01 12.44
CA GLY A 113 4.70 -18.60 12.42
C GLY A 113 4.44 -17.92 11.08
N THR A 114 3.61 -18.50 10.21
CA THR A 114 3.08 -17.87 8.99
C THR A 114 1.56 -17.81 9.01
N PHE A 115 1.00 -16.83 8.29
CA PHE A 115 -0.44 -16.71 8.08
C PHE A 115 -0.82 -17.02 6.64
N SER A 116 -2.04 -17.52 6.46
CA SER A 116 -2.66 -17.70 5.16
C SER A 116 -4.04 -17.04 5.10
N GLY A 117 -4.44 -16.67 3.89
CA GLY A 117 -5.79 -16.16 3.63
C GLY A 117 -6.84 -17.28 3.68
N GLU A 118 -8.11 -16.90 3.81
CA GLU A 118 -9.22 -17.85 3.92
C GLU A 118 -9.63 -18.50 2.58
N GLY A 119 -9.12 -17.99 1.46
CA GLY A 119 -9.43 -18.52 0.13
C GLY A 119 -8.58 -19.74 -0.22
N SER A 120 -9.06 -20.56 -1.15
CA SER A 120 -8.29 -21.67 -1.73
C SER A 120 -7.09 -21.20 -2.56
N THR A 121 -7.13 -19.94 -3.00
CA THR A 121 -6.03 -19.25 -3.67
C THR A 121 -5.78 -17.89 -3.02
N THR A 122 -4.62 -17.29 -3.30
CA THR A 122 -4.29 -15.93 -2.85
C THR A 122 -5.23 -14.89 -3.47
N ILE A 123 -5.65 -15.10 -4.72
CA ILE A 123 -6.64 -14.24 -5.39
C ILE A 123 -7.99 -14.33 -4.67
N GLU A 124 -8.48 -15.54 -4.39
CA GLU A 124 -9.72 -15.71 -3.62
C GLU A 124 -9.60 -15.11 -2.22
N SER A 125 -8.43 -15.19 -1.59
CA SER A 125 -8.18 -14.54 -0.30
C SER A 125 -8.27 -13.01 -0.39
N ALA A 126 -7.70 -12.41 -1.44
CA ALA A 126 -7.84 -10.98 -1.71
C ALA A 126 -9.30 -10.61 -1.97
N GLU A 127 -10.04 -11.47 -2.67
CA GLU A 127 -11.46 -11.27 -2.95
C GLU A 127 -12.32 -11.32 -1.68
N ILE A 128 -12.07 -12.28 -0.78
CA ILE A 128 -12.77 -12.39 0.51
C ILE A 128 -12.53 -11.15 1.36
N MET A 129 -11.27 -10.72 1.52
CA MET A 129 -10.94 -9.54 2.33
C MET A 129 -11.46 -8.25 1.68
N GLY A 130 -11.33 -8.11 0.36
CA GLY A 130 -11.86 -6.96 -0.36
C GLY A 130 -13.39 -6.89 -0.29
N LYS A 131 -14.08 -8.03 -0.38
CA LYS A 131 -15.54 -8.10 -0.24
C LYS A 131 -16.03 -7.60 1.12
N ARG A 132 -15.30 -7.87 2.21
CA ARG A 132 -15.62 -7.35 3.56
C ARG A 132 -15.50 -5.83 3.64
N GLN A 133 -14.46 -5.27 3.04
CA GLN A 133 -14.28 -3.83 2.93
C GLN A 133 -15.39 -3.20 2.07
N TYR A 134 -15.67 -3.78 0.90
CA TYR A 134 -16.78 -3.41 0.01
C TYR A 134 -18.13 -3.42 0.74
N ASP A 135 -18.47 -4.50 1.46
CA ASP A 135 -19.77 -4.65 2.11
C ASP A 135 -20.01 -3.57 3.16
N THR A 136 -18.97 -3.28 3.93
CA THR A 136 -18.99 -2.21 4.92
C THR A 136 -19.16 -0.85 4.23
N LEU A 137 -18.36 -0.57 3.21
CA LEU A 137 -18.40 0.72 2.51
C LEU A 137 -19.71 0.94 1.75
N SER A 138 -20.26 -0.09 1.11
CA SER A 138 -21.57 -0.08 0.45
C SER A 138 -22.67 0.22 1.47
N ALA A 139 -22.62 -0.39 2.66
CA ALA A 139 -23.54 -0.09 3.75
C ALA A 139 -23.40 1.36 4.26
N LEU A 140 -22.18 1.89 4.35
CA LEU A 140 -21.94 3.28 4.74
C LEU A 140 -22.46 4.28 3.71
N ILE A 141 -22.32 4.00 2.42
CA ILE A 141 -22.86 4.83 1.33
C ILE A 141 -24.39 4.87 1.38
N LYS A 142 -25.04 3.72 1.65
CA LYS A 142 -26.50 3.59 1.73
C LYS A 142 -27.07 4.05 3.07
N GLY A 143 -26.23 4.17 4.09
CA GLY A 143 -26.61 4.49 5.47
C GLY A 143 -26.68 5.98 5.80
N LYS A 144 -27.07 6.27 7.05
CA LYS A 144 -27.07 7.64 7.57
C LYS A 144 -25.63 8.16 7.66
N SER A 145 -25.41 9.36 7.14
CA SER A 145 -24.13 10.08 7.24
C SER A 145 -24.33 11.48 7.81
N GLU A 146 -23.28 12.04 8.40
CA GLU A 146 -23.23 13.39 8.92
C GLU A 146 -22.76 14.36 7.84
N LEU A 147 -23.35 15.56 7.77
CA LEU A 147 -22.86 16.61 6.87
C LEU A 147 -21.55 17.19 7.42
N VAL A 148 -20.50 17.17 6.61
CA VAL A 148 -19.25 17.88 6.95
C VAL A 148 -19.44 19.37 6.69
N GLN A 149 -19.20 20.20 7.70
CA GLN A 149 -19.41 21.66 7.64
C GLN A 149 -18.20 22.41 8.19
N GLY A 150 -17.87 23.55 7.57
CA GLY A 150 -16.78 24.43 8.01
C GLY A 150 -15.67 24.57 6.96
N SER A 151 -14.54 25.15 7.40
CA SER A 151 -13.39 25.43 6.55
C SER A 151 -12.60 24.17 6.17
N VAL A 152 -11.86 24.28 5.06
CA VAL A 152 -10.84 23.30 4.66
C VAL A 152 -9.47 23.97 4.79
N VAL A 153 -8.60 23.40 5.62
CA VAL A 153 -7.26 23.94 5.90
C VAL A 153 -6.29 22.76 5.95
N ALA A 154 -5.19 22.84 5.20
CA ALA A 154 -4.12 21.86 5.28
C ALA A 154 -2.77 22.56 5.42
N LYS A 155 -1.91 21.99 6.26
CA LYS A 155 -0.55 22.48 6.50
C LYS A 155 0.42 21.30 6.47
N LEU A 156 1.61 21.55 5.94
CA LEU A 156 2.70 20.58 5.82
C LEU A 156 4.01 21.25 6.25
N SER A 157 4.84 20.50 6.95
CA SER A 157 6.20 20.88 7.34
C SER A 157 7.13 19.68 7.12
N TYR A 158 8.38 19.93 6.77
CA TYR A 158 9.42 18.92 6.66
C TYR A 158 10.25 18.87 7.95
N VAL A 159 10.55 17.66 8.41
CA VAL A 159 11.26 17.44 9.68
C VAL A 159 12.41 16.47 9.46
N ASP A 160 13.60 16.80 9.95
CA ASP A 160 14.73 15.88 10.01
C ASP A 160 14.59 14.92 11.20
N PHE A 161 14.03 13.73 10.93
CA PHE A 161 13.80 12.71 11.96
C PHE A 161 15.08 12.04 12.45
N SER A 162 16.25 12.31 11.85
CA SER A 162 17.52 11.80 12.38
C SER A 162 17.95 12.51 13.69
N ASN A 163 17.33 13.65 14.02
CA ASN A 163 17.77 14.51 15.11
C ASN A 163 16.65 15.39 15.73
N VAL A 164 15.42 14.89 15.86
CA VAL A 164 14.35 15.62 16.56
C VAL A 164 14.64 15.62 18.06
N THR A 165 14.50 16.79 18.69
CA THR A 165 14.54 16.93 20.16
C THR A 165 13.12 16.98 20.70
N LEU A 166 12.84 16.20 21.75
CA LEU A 166 11.55 16.12 22.41
C LEU A 166 11.43 17.19 23.49
N ASP A 167 10.35 17.97 23.43
CA ASP A 167 10.07 19.03 24.38
C ASP A 167 9.75 18.48 25.77
N GLY A 168 10.34 19.08 26.80
CA GLY A 168 10.08 18.72 28.20
C GLY A 168 10.70 17.39 28.65
N VAL A 169 11.36 16.64 27.77
CA VAL A 169 12.04 15.38 28.11
C VAL A 169 13.51 15.66 28.42
N LYS A 170 14.01 15.17 29.56
CA LYS A 170 15.41 15.29 29.97
C LYS A 170 16.12 13.95 29.88
N PRO A 171 17.37 13.89 29.38
CA PRO A 171 18.18 12.68 29.44
C PRO A 171 18.47 12.29 30.90
N THR A 172 18.62 10.99 31.13
CA THR A 172 19.10 10.44 32.40
C THR A 172 20.41 9.70 32.18
N THR A 173 21.14 9.36 33.25
CA THR A 173 22.34 8.54 33.14
C THR A 173 22.08 7.18 32.48
N ASN A 174 20.89 6.60 32.70
CA ASN A 174 20.52 5.30 32.14
C ASN A 174 19.89 5.41 30.74
N GLU A 175 19.32 6.55 30.39
CA GLU A 175 18.78 6.84 29.05
C GLU A 175 19.31 8.21 28.55
N PRO A 176 20.59 8.29 28.15
CA PRO A 176 21.23 9.56 27.76
C PRO A 176 20.63 10.18 26.48
N TYR A 177 19.89 9.40 25.70
CA TYR A 177 19.22 9.83 24.46
C TYR A 177 17.69 9.87 24.58
N ALA A 178 17.13 9.81 25.79
CA ALA A 178 15.67 9.82 26.01
C ALA A 178 14.93 11.02 25.39
N HIS A 179 15.64 12.13 25.20
CA HIS A 179 15.10 13.41 24.74
C HIS A 179 15.15 13.58 23.22
N ARG A 180 15.48 12.54 22.43
CA ARG A 180 15.68 12.71 20.99
C ARG A 180 15.47 11.45 20.16
N THR A 181 15.31 11.64 18.85
CA THR A 181 15.43 10.57 17.85
C THR A 181 16.89 10.30 17.48
N CYS A 182 17.09 9.23 16.70
CA CYS A 182 18.38 8.68 16.32
C CYS A 182 18.56 8.66 14.79
N PRO A 183 19.81 8.64 14.28
CA PRO A 183 20.06 8.31 12.88
C PRO A 183 19.45 6.94 12.52
N ALA A 184 18.91 6.83 11.31
CA ALA A 184 18.16 5.66 10.89
C ALA A 184 19.00 4.36 10.89
N VAL A 185 18.49 3.33 11.56
CA VAL A 185 19.06 1.98 11.62
C VAL A 185 17.96 0.96 11.38
N VAL A 186 18.24 -0.05 10.56
CA VAL A 186 17.41 -1.26 10.44
C VAL A 186 17.95 -2.30 11.40
N GLY A 187 17.08 -2.87 12.24
CA GLY A 187 17.43 -3.94 13.19
C GLY A 187 17.44 -5.32 12.52
N GLN A 188 18.13 -6.29 13.10
CA GLN A 188 18.28 -7.63 12.52
C GLN A 188 16.94 -8.36 12.25
N ASN A 189 15.91 -8.14 13.07
CA ASN A 189 14.64 -8.85 12.95
C ASN A 189 13.82 -8.38 11.73
N PHE A 190 14.25 -7.30 11.05
CA PHE A 190 13.80 -6.98 9.69
C PHE A 190 14.03 -8.17 8.73
N ALA A 191 15.15 -8.88 8.87
CA ALA A 191 15.49 -10.00 7.98
C ALA A 191 14.64 -11.26 8.22
N ALA A 192 13.84 -11.31 9.29
CA ALA A 192 12.88 -12.39 9.52
C ALA A 192 11.67 -12.32 8.57
N GLY A 193 11.36 -11.12 8.04
CA GLY A 193 10.03 -10.85 7.47
C GLY A 193 8.95 -10.91 8.54
N THR A 194 7.70 -11.13 8.13
CA THR A 194 6.53 -11.22 9.02
C THR A 194 5.79 -12.54 8.81
N GLU A 195 4.68 -12.72 9.53
CA GLU A 195 3.73 -13.82 9.31
C GLU A 195 3.12 -13.78 7.90
N ASP A 196 3.02 -12.61 7.26
CA ASP A 196 2.54 -12.44 5.88
C ASP A 196 3.56 -12.88 4.82
N GLY A 197 4.82 -13.03 5.22
CA GLY A 197 5.91 -13.37 4.32
C GLY A 197 7.23 -13.41 5.05
N ARG A 198 7.72 -14.62 5.35
CA ARG A 198 9.05 -14.84 5.92
C ARG A 198 10.12 -14.58 4.87
N ALA A 199 11.20 -13.91 5.28
CA ALA A 199 12.31 -13.59 4.40
C ALA A 199 13.45 -14.62 4.52
N LEU A 200 14.21 -14.60 5.62
CA LEU A 200 15.32 -15.53 5.86
C LEU A 200 15.04 -16.38 7.11
N SER A 201 14.98 -17.70 6.95
CA SER A 201 14.60 -18.66 8.01
C SER A 201 15.55 -18.69 9.23
N MET A 202 16.73 -18.08 9.12
CA MET A 202 17.73 -17.98 10.20
C MET A 202 17.52 -16.77 11.13
N PHE A 203 16.48 -15.97 10.91
CA PHE A 203 16.04 -14.90 11.80
C PHE A 203 14.66 -15.23 12.36
N THR A 204 14.44 -14.84 13.62
CA THR A 204 13.15 -15.00 14.31
C THR A 204 12.78 -13.66 14.89
N GLU A 205 11.53 -13.23 14.70
CA GLU A 205 11.04 -11.97 15.26
C GLU A 205 11.18 -11.95 16.79
N GLY A 206 11.45 -10.77 17.34
CA GLY A 206 11.64 -10.59 18.79
C GLY A 206 12.98 -11.11 19.32
N ASN A 207 13.88 -11.62 18.48
CA ASN A 207 15.20 -12.06 18.94
C ASN A 207 16.12 -10.87 19.24
N LEU A 208 16.44 -10.68 20.51
CA LEU A 208 17.32 -9.61 20.99
C LEU A 208 18.82 -9.98 20.94
N LYS A 209 19.17 -11.22 20.60
CA LYS A 209 20.56 -11.69 20.52
C LYS A 209 21.07 -11.59 19.09
N ALA A 210 22.27 -11.03 18.91
CA ALA A 210 22.87 -10.86 17.60
C ALA A 210 23.08 -12.18 16.84
N ASN A 211 22.68 -12.22 15.56
CA ASN A 211 23.07 -13.29 14.65
C ASN A 211 24.54 -13.12 14.22
N VAL A 212 25.41 -14.07 14.58
CA VAL A 212 26.87 -13.98 14.42
C VAL A 212 27.30 -13.84 12.94
N LEU A 213 26.61 -14.53 12.02
CA LEU A 213 26.94 -14.49 10.59
C LEU A 213 26.69 -13.09 10.00
N PHE A 214 25.57 -12.46 10.37
CA PHE A 214 25.16 -11.18 9.78
C PHE A 214 25.66 -9.95 10.54
N LYS A 215 26.01 -10.07 11.83
CA LYS A 215 26.81 -9.05 12.52
C LYS A 215 28.09 -8.77 11.72
N THR A 216 28.74 -9.84 11.27
CA THR A 216 29.94 -9.76 10.43
C THR A 216 29.67 -9.09 9.08
N VAL A 217 28.51 -9.32 8.45
CA VAL A 217 28.13 -8.68 7.17
C VAL A 217 27.81 -7.18 7.34
N GLY A 218 27.05 -6.81 8.37
CA GLY A 218 26.73 -5.41 8.66
C GLY A 218 27.98 -4.59 9.01
N ASP A 219 28.87 -5.17 9.82
CA ASP A 219 30.15 -4.56 10.20
C ASP A 219 31.10 -4.40 8.98
N VAL A 220 31.01 -5.29 7.98
CA VAL A 220 31.75 -5.21 6.70
C VAL A 220 31.20 -4.11 5.78
N ILE A 221 29.92 -3.73 5.88
CA ILE A 221 29.33 -2.66 5.07
C ILE A 221 29.61 -1.28 5.70
N LYS A 222 29.19 -1.07 6.96
CA LYS A 222 29.48 0.15 7.76
C LYS A 222 29.07 -0.06 9.21
N GLU A 223 30.05 -0.21 10.11
CA GLU A 223 29.78 -0.35 11.55
C GLU A 223 29.05 0.88 12.11
N ALA A 224 28.02 0.64 12.93
CA ALA A 224 27.30 1.70 13.63
C ALA A 224 28.17 2.35 14.71
N PRO A 225 28.32 3.69 14.73
CA PRO A 225 28.98 4.38 15.84
C PRO A 225 28.32 4.04 17.17
N GLN A 226 29.11 3.91 18.25
CA GLN A 226 28.59 3.47 19.54
C GLN A 226 27.44 4.34 20.06
N TRP A 227 27.54 5.66 19.92
CA TRP A 227 26.49 6.58 20.33
C TRP A 227 25.16 6.35 19.58
N VAL A 228 25.21 5.87 18.33
CA VAL A 228 24.01 5.51 17.55
C VAL A 228 23.41 4.22 18.08
N LYS A 229 24.26 3.21 18.39
CA LYS A 229 23.82 1.96 19.03
C LYS A 229 23.13 2.27 20.38
N ASP A 230 23.72 3.16 21.18
CA ASP A 230 23.17 3.58 22.47
C ASP A 230 21.85 4.34 22.30
N CYS A 231 21.76 5.25 21.32
CA CYS A 231 20.54 5.98 21.00
C CYS A 231 19.40 5.04 20.57
N GLN A 232 19.72 4.05 19.72
CA GLN A 232 18.76 3.05 19.21
C GLN A 232 18.29 2.07 20.31
N ASN A 233 18.81 2.17 21.54
CA ASN A 233 18.57 1.26 22.66
C ASN A 233 19.19 -0.14 22.44
N ALA A 234 19.67 -0.74 23.54
CA ALA A 234 20.36 -2.04 23.53
C ALA A 234 19.51 -3.20 22.99
N ASN A 235 18.18 -3.09 23.01
CA ASN A 235 17.30 -4.12 22.46
C ASN A 235 17.42 -4.21 20.93
N LYS A 236 17.71 -3.11 20.24
CA LYS A 236 17.87 -3.11 18.78
C LYS A 236 19.28 -3.53 18.40
N VAL A 237 19.42 -4.77 17.95
CA VAL A 237 20.66 -5.24 17.31
C VAL A 237 20.73 -4.66 15.90
N PRO A 238 21.70 -3.77 15.59
CA PRO A 238 21.81 -3.16 14.25
C PRO A 238 22.14 -4.20 13.18
N LEU A 239 21.44 -4.13 12.05
CA LEU A 239 21.79 -4.86 10.83
C LEU A 239 22.42 -3.92 9.80
N LEU A 240 21.76 -2.78 9.54
CA LEU A 240 22.22 -1.78 8.58
C LEU A 240 22.02 -0.36 9.11
N THR A 241 23.07 0.46 9.03
CA THR A 241 23.05 1.89 9.38
C THR A 241 22.57 2.75 8.22
N VAL A 242 21.37 2.46 7.73
CA VAL A 242 20.82 3.02 6.48
C VAL A 242 20.81 4.56 6.42
N GLY A 243 20.68 5.25 7.55
CA GLY A 243 20.71 6.72 7.61
C GLY A 243 22.10 7.34 7.52
N LEU A 244 23.16 6.53 7.64
CA LEU A 244 24.57 6.96 7.65
C LEU A 244 25.34 6.46 6.42
N MET A 245 24.67 5.81 5.47
CA MET A 245 25.33 5.26 4.28
C MET A 245 25.87 6.37 3.37
N GLU A 246 26.93 6.02 2.64
CA GLU A 246 27.61 6.89 1.67
C GLU A 246 27.55 6.27 0.26
N PRO A 247 27.53 7.07 -0.82
CA PRO A 247 27.61 8.55 -0.83
C PRO A 247 26.31 9.25 -0.44
N VAL A 248 25.20 8.52 -0.34
CA VAL A 248 23.90 9.05 0.12
C VAL A 248 23.26 8.08 1.12
N PRO A 249 22.47 8.58 2.09
CA PRO A 249 21.66 7.73 2.95
C PRO A 249 20.73 6.85 2.12
N TRP A 250 20.53 5.60 2.55
CA TRP A 250 19.66 4.65 1.87
C TRP A 250 18.18 4.82 2.21
N VAL A 251 17.88 5.70 3.17
CA VAL A 251 16.52 6.08 3.58
C VAL A 251 16.43 7.62 3.74
N PRO A 252 15.25 8.22 3.54
CA PRO A 252 15.06 9.65 3.79
C PRO A 252 15.15 9.98 5.28
N ASN A 253 15.96 10.99 5.64
CA ASN A 253 16.00 11.55 7.00
C ASN A 253 15.00 12.71 7.17
N VAL A 254 14.84 13.54 6.13
CA VAL A 254 13.90 14.66 6.10
C VAL A 254 12.56 14.20 5.52
N LEU A 255 11.51 14.23 6.34
CA LEU A 255 10.21 13.65 6.03
C LEU A 255 9.08 14.67 6.23
N PRO A 256 8.02 14.63 5.40
CA PRO A 256 6.87 15.50 5.55
C PRO A 256 5.96 15.06 6.70
N VAL A 257 5.52 16.04 7.50
CA VAL A 257 4.46 15.92 8.49
C VAL A 257 3.32 16.84 8.08
N GLN A 258 2.10 16.31 7.97
CA GLN A 258 0.96 17.05 7.45
C GLN A 258 -0.32 16.79 8.25
N VAL A 259 -1.12 17.84 8.41
CA VAL A 259 -2.47 17.76 8.98
C VAL A 259 -3.43 18.49 8.05
N ALA A 260 -4.55 17.84 7.72
CA ALA A 260 -5.62 18.42 6.92
C ALA A 260 -6.93 18.40 7.70
N LYS A 261 -7.54 19.58 7.92
CA LYS A 261 -8.87 19.75 8.51
C LYS A 261 -9.88 20.01 7.41
N ILE A 262 -10.99 19.28 7.44
CA ILE A 262 -12.14 19.39 6.54
C ILE A 262 -13.38 19.50 7.42
N GLY A 263 -13.83 20.72 7.71
CA GLY A 263 -14.93 20.95 8.64
C GLY A 263 -14.59 20.47 10.06
N GLN A 264 -15.39 19.54 10.58
CA GLN A 264 -15.18 18.86 11.87
C GLN A 264 -14.37 17.56 11.78
N PHE A 265 -13.95 17.13 10.58
CA PHE A 265 -13.14 15.95 10.35
C PHE A 265 -11.69 16.37 10.08
N ALA A 266 -10.70 15.66 10.62
CA ALA A 266 -9.30 15.89 10.29
C ALA A 266 -8.57 14.60 9.88
N ILE A 267 -7.53 14.77 9.07
CA ILE A 267 -6.63 13.71 8.64
C ILE A 267 -5.24 14.05 9.14
N ALA A 268 -4.70 13.20 10.00
CA ALA A 268 -3.28 13.17 10.32
C ALA A 268 -2.56 12.38 9.23
N VAL A 269 -1.52 12.94 8.64
CA VAL A 269 -0.81 12.31 7.52
C VAL A 269 0.60 11.93 7.98
N THR A 270 0.95 10.66 7.79
CA THR A 270 2.25 10.10 8.14
C THR A 270 2.85 9.31 6.98
N ASN A 271 4.16 9.21 6.97
CA ASN A 271 4.97 8.55 5.95
C ASN A 271 5.53 7.19 6.40
N PHE A 272 4.89 6.59 7.41
CA PHE A 272 5.31 5.34 8.06
C PHE A 272 4.19 4.30 8.00
N GLU A 273 4.54 3.02 8.10
CA GLU A 273 3.60 1.94 8.43
C GLU A 273 3.36 1.94 9.94
N VAL A 274 2.22 2.47 10.36
CA VAL A 274 1.93 2.74 11.78
C VAL A 274 1.25 1.56 12.44
N THR A 275 1.75 1.06 13.56
CA THR A 275 1.07 -0.01 14.32
C THR A 275 -0.25 0.48 14.92
N THR A 276 -1.10 -0.47 15.29
CA THR A 276 -2.44 -0.22 15.83
C THR A 276 -2.39 0.79 16.98
N MET A 277 -1.56 0.56 18.01
CA MET A 277 -1.51 1.45 19.17
C MET A 277 -0.84 2.79 18.87
N ALA A 278 0.21 2.80 18.04
CA ALA A 278 0.83 4.04 17.59
C ALA A 278 -0.18 4.97 16.87
N GLY A 279 -1.03 4.39 16.01
CA GLY A 279 -2.08 5.13 15.30
C GLY A 279 -3.16 5.70 16.22
N ARG A 280 -3.56 4.93 17.25
CA ARG A 280 -4.49 5.40 18.28
C ARG A 280 -3.93 6.62 19.02
N ARG A 281 -2.68 6.54 19.47
CA ARG A 281 -1.98 7.65 20.14
C ARG A 281 -1.88 8.91 19.25
N ILE A 282 -1.59 8.74 17.95
CA ILE A 282 -1.54 9.86 16.99
C ILE A 282 -2.90 10.53 16.82
N ARG A 283 -3.97 9.75 16.62
CA ARG A 283 -5.32 10.31 16.47
C ARG A 283 -5.73 11.10 17.72
N ASP A 284 -5.43 10.59 18.91
CA ASP A 284 -5.72 11.28 20.17
C ASP A 284 -4.93 12.60 20.30
N THR A 285 -3.64 12.60 19.94
CA THR A 285 -2.81 13.82 19.94
C THR A 285 -3.40 14.90 19.03
N VAL A 286 -3.70 14.55 17.78
CA VAL A 286 -4.18 15.52 16.79
C VAL A 286 -5.60 15.97 17.09
N LYS A 287 -6.45 15.05 17.59
CA LYS A 287 -7.81 15.39 18.03
C LYS A 287 -7.78 16.39 19.18
N THR A 288 -6.88 16.19 20.14
CA THR A 288 -6.69 17.12 21.26
C THR A 288 -6.23 18.49 20.76
N ALA A 289 -5.23 18.54 19.88
CA ALA A 289 -4.71 19.79 19.33
C ALA A 289 -5.73 20.58 18.50
N LEU A 290 -6.67 19.89 17.85
CA LEU A 290 -7.69 20.51 16.98
C LEU A 290 -9.07 20.67 17.65
N ALA A 291 -9.24 20.26 18.91
CA ALA A 291 -10.51 20.33 19.62
C ALA A 291 -11.09 21.76 19.65
N GLY A 292 -10.23 22.75 19.92
CA GLY A 292 -10.61 24.18 19.89
C GLY A 292 -11.01 24.70 18.51
N ALA A 293 -10.62 24.01 17.43
CA ALA A 293 -10.99 24.32 16.06
C ALA A 293 -12.26 23.57 15.59
N GLY A 294 -12.97 22.90 16.51
CA GLY A 294 -14.23 22.20 16.23
C GLY A 294 -14.06 20.82 15.61
N VAL A 295 -12.86 20.22 15.66
CA VAL A 295 -12.64 18.85 15.16
C VAL A 295 -13.17 17.83 16.16
N THR A 296 -14.00 16.90 15.68
CA THR A 296 -14.63 15.85 16.49
C THR A 296 -14.15 14.46 16.12
N GLU A 297 -13.64 14.27 14.90
CA GLU A 297 -13.09 13.01 14.41
C GLU A 297 -11.75 13.26 13.71
N VAL A 298 -10.80 12.36 13.97
CA VAL A 298 -9.50 12.33 13.30
C VAL A 298 -9.30 10.95 12.71
N GLU A 299 -8.88 10.90 11.46
CA GLU A 299 -8.37 9.68 10.84
C GLU A 299 -6.89 9.82 10.53
N LEU A 300 -6.19 8.70 10.40
CA LEU A 300 -4.79 8.62 10.01
C LEU A 300 -4.68 8.19 8.54
N SER A 301 -3.99 8.96 7.72
CA SER A 301 -3.49 8.53 6.41
C SER A 301 -2.02 8.14 6.57
N ALA A 302 -1.74 6.83 6.53
CA ALA A 302 -0.38 6.32 6.62
C ALA A 302 0.26 6.18 5.24
N ILE A 303 1.58 5.94 5.19
CA ILE A 303 2.34 5.71 3.95
C ILE A 303 2.08 6.80 2.89
N SER A 304 1.96 8.04 3.35
CA SER A 304 1.57 9.18 2.52
C SER A 304 2.75 10.13 2.34
N ASN A 305 2.86 10.73 1.15
CA ASN A 305 3.90 11.68 0.72
C ASN A 305 5.35 11.13 0.62
N ALA A 306 5.75 10.21 1.48
CA ALA A 306 7.05 9.53 1.50
C ALA A 306 6.92 8.15 2.18
N TYR A 307 8.04 7.41 2.27
CA TYR A 307 8.11 6.13 2.97
C TYR A 307 9.39 6.03 3.80
N ALA A 308 9.25 5.69 5.08
CA ALA A 308 10.37 5.48 6.01
C ALA A 308 10.14 4.27 6.93
N GLN A 309 9.68 3.17 6.35
CA GLN A 309 9.37 1.92 7.05
C GLN A 309 8.33 2.11 8.17
N TYR A 310 8.52 1.46 9.31
CA TYR A 310 7.49 1.28 10.34
C TYR A 310 7.57 2.35 11.43
N MET A 311 6.47 2.46 12.18
CA MET A 311 6.39 3.23 13.41
C MET A 311 5.59 2.44 14.46
N THR A 312 6.30 1.99 15.49
CA THR A 312 5.72 1.35 16.66
C THR A 312 5.58 2.33 17.84
N THR A 313 4.90 1.92 18.90
CA THR A 313 5.07 2.56 20.22
C THR A 313 6.47 2.30 20.78
N LYS A 314 6.89 3.02 21.84
CA LYS A 314 8.16 2.76 22.53
C LYS A 314 8.13 1.36 23.16
N GLU A 315 6.99 0.94 23.65
CA GLU A 315 6.76 -0.35 24.29
C GLU A 315 6.89 -1.51 23.29
N GLU A 316 6.23 -1.40 22.14
CA GLU A 316 6.36 -2.33 21.01
C GLU A 316 7.78 -2.33 20.43
N TYR A 317 8.43 -1.15 20.34
CA TYR A 317 9.80 -1.03 19.86
C TYR A 317 10.75 -1.90 20.69
N LEU A 318 10.59 -1.91 22.01
CA LEU A 318 11.48 -2.64 22.91
C LEU A 318 11.35 -4.16 22.78
N THR A 319 10.28 -4.69 22.18
CA THR A 319 10.18 -6.14 21.90
C THR A 319 10.96 -6.55 20.66
N GLN A 320 11.22 -5.61 19.75
CA GLN A 320 11.94 -5.83 18.48
C GLN A 320 11.36 -6.98 17.63
N ASN A 321 10.04 -7.08 17.54
CA ASN A 321 9.38 -7.74 16.40
C ASN A 321 9.72 -7.03 15.08
N TYR A 322 9.26 -7.53 13.94
CA TYR A 322 9.57 -6.95 12.62
C TYR A 322 9.31 -5.43 12.57
N GLU A 323 8.17 -4.96 13.07
CA GLU A 323 7.82 -3.53 13.07
C GLU A 323 8.76 -2.70 13.94
N GLY A 324 9.17 -3.23 15.10
CA GLY A 324 10.10 -2.57 16.01
C GLY A 324 11.53 -2.49 15.46
N ALA A 325 11.99 -3.55 14.79
CA ALA A 325 13.27 -3.56 14.09
C ALA A 325 13.28 -2.60 12.89
N SER A 326 12.13 -2.40 12.28
CA SER A 326 11.90 -1.51 11.13
C SER A 326 11.48 -0.08 11.51
N THR A 327 11.39 0.23 12.81
CA THR A 327 11.22 1.60 13.32
C THR A 327 12.57 2.28 13.34
N LEU A 328 12.84 3.08 12.31
CA LEU A 328 14.19 3.50 11.94
C LEU A 328 14.86 4.46 12.91
N PHE A 329 14.11 5.44 13.43
CA PHE A 329 14.66 6.60 14.15
C PHE A 329 14.71 6.40 15.68
N GLY A 330 14.71 5.14 16.12
CA GLY A 330 14.85 4.75 17.52
C GLY A 330 13.53 4.73 18.31
N PRO A 331 13.60 4.43 19.62
CA PRO A 331 12.43 4.23 20.48
C PRO A 331 11.53 5.46 20.63
N ASN A 332 12.06 6.65 20.33
CA ASN A 332 11.38 7.94 20.48
C ASN A 332 10.70 8.41 19.19
N GLN A 333 10.73 7.62 18.10
CA GLN A 333 10.17 8.01 16.80
C GLN A 333 8.69 8.41 16.89
N LEU A 334 7.85 7.63 17.56
CA LEU A 334 6.43 7.96 17.72
C LEU A 334 6.23 9.27 18.49
N ALA A 335 6.96 9.48 19.57
CA ALA A 335 6.87 10.70 20.36
C ALA A 335 7.23 11.94 19.53
N ALA A 336 8.29 11.84 18.70
CA ALA A 336 8.66 12.89 17.77
C ALA A 336 7.56 13.16 16.73
N VAL A 337 6.97 12.12 16.14
CA VAL A 337 5.86 12.27 15.20
C VAL A 337 4.65 12.93 15.86
N GLN A 338 4.29 12.54 17.09
CA GLN A 338 3.18 13.17 17.83
C GLN A 338 3.45 14.64 18.11
N GLN A 339 4.66 14.99 18.55
CA GLN A 339 5.07 16.38 18.78
C GLN A 339 4.94 17.23 17.49
N GLU A 340 5.48 16.73 16.39
CA GLU A 340 5.48 17.47 15.12
C GLU A 340 4.07 17.57 14.51
N LEU A 341 3.25 16.52 14.63
CA LEU A 341 1.83 16.58 14.24
C LEU A 341 1.06 17.58 15.09
N ALA A 342 1.31 17.66 16.40
CA ALA A 342 0.69 18.65 17.27
C ALA A 342 1.12 20.08 16.90
N ARG A 343 2.42 20.28 16.56
CA ARG A 343 2.95 21.57 16.08
C ARG A 343 2.27 22.01 14.78
N VAL A 344 2.14 21.11 13.79
CA VAL A 344 1.43 21.40 12.54
C VAL A 344 -0.06 21.64 12.79
N ALA A 345 -0.70 20.83 13.65
CA ALA A 345 -2.10 20.97 14.01
C ALA A 345 -2.40 22.32 14.69
N ALA A 346 -1.49 22.86 15.51
CA ALA A 346 -1.65 24.19 16.11
C ALA A 346 -1.79 25.29 15.05
N SER A 347 -0.98 25.25 13.97
CA SER A 347 -1.10 26.19 12.84
C SER A 347 -2.33 25.95 11.96
N VAL A 348 -2.86 24.72 11.94
CA VAL A 348 -4.17 24.42 11.30
C VAL A 348 -5.31 24.98 12.12
N ALA A 349 -5.23 24.91 13.46
CA ALA A 349 -6.25 25.42 14.37
C ALA A 349 -6.29 26.95 14.42
N ASP A 350 -5.12 27.60 14.36
CA ASP A 350 -4.97 29.04 14.45
C ASP A 350 -3.97 29.55 13.41
N SER A 351 -4.46 30.34 12.45
CA SER A 351 -3.65 30.92 11.37
C SER A 351 -2.60 31.93 11.86
N SER A 352 -2.72 32.43 13.09
CA SER A 352 -1.71 33.30 13.71
C SER A 352 -0.47 32.53 14.20
N VAL A 353 -0.60 31.22 14.41
CA VAL A 353 0.53 30.34 14.73
C VAL A 353 1.31 30.07 13.44
N SER A 354 2.45 30.72 13.30
CA SER A 354 3.36 30.52 12.18
C SER A 354 3.89 29.08 12.14
N LEU A 355 3.90 28.49 10.96
CA LEU A 355 4.51 27.18 10.72
C LEU A 355 5.74 27.32 9.85
N ASP A 356 6.90 26.95 10.39
CA ASP A 356 8.11 26.79 9.58
C ASP A 356 7.97 25.57 8.65
N VAL A 357 8.39 25.75 7.39
CA VAL A 357 8.36 24.70 6.37
C VAL A 357 9.43 23.65 6.64
N GLY A 358 10.51 24.01 7.35
CA GLY A 358 11.60 23.11 7.68
C GLY A 358 12.57 22.84 6.51
N PRO A 359 13.56 21.95 6.71
CA PRO A 359 14.59 21.69 5.71
C PRO A 359 14.02 21.02 4.44
N PRO A 360 14.55 21.31 3.24
CA PRO A 360 14.10 20.65 2.02
C PRO A 360 14.50 19.16 2.01
N PRO A 361 13.65 18.25 1.50
CA PRO A 361 14.02 16.85 1.30
C PRO A 361 15.20 16.68 0.33
N LEU A 362 16.01 15.66 0.57
CA LEU A 362 17.13 15.29 -0.29
C LEU A 362 16.66 15.08 -1.74
N GLN A 363 17.26 15.81 -2.68
CA GLN A 363 17.02 15.65 -4.11
C GLN A 363 18.09 14.73 -4.71
N LEU A 364 17.67 13.61 -5.28
CA LEU A 364 18.56 12.66 -5.96
C LEU A 364 18.46 12.84 -7.48
N ASN A 365 19.60 12.94 -8.15
CA ASN A 365 19.64 12.85 -9.61
C ASN A 365 19.39 11.41 -10.04
N ARG A 366 18.17 11.12 -10.54
CA ARG A 366 17.78 9.77 -10.97
C ARG A 366 18.70 9.19 -12.05
N SER A 367 19.25 10.03 -12.92
CA SER A 367 20.15 9.60 -14.01
C SER A 367 21.53 9.17 -13.51
N SER A 368 21.92 9.52 -12.27
CA SER A 368 23.17 9.07 -11.66
C SER A 368 23.00 7.84 -10.75
N LEU A 369 21.78 7.30 -10.62
CA LEU A 369 21.53 6.12 -9.81
C LEU A 369 21.94 4.85 -10.57
N ILE A 370 22.49 3.89 -9.83
CA ILE A 370 22.87 2.59 -10.38
C ILE A 370 21.61 1.74 -10.55
N THR A 371 21.41 1.17 -11.73
CA THR A 371 20.41 0.13 -11.97
C THR A 371 21.09 -1.15 -12.46
N LEU A 372 20.84 -2.26 -11.79
CA LEU A 372 21.26 -3.59 -12.22
C LEU A 372 20.16 -4.30 -13.03
N GLN A 373 18.96 -3.73 -13.07
CA GLN A 373 17.84 -4.28 -13.82
C GLN A 373 18.02 -3.97 -15.31
N THR A 374 18.01 -5.03 -16.13
CA THR A 374 18.17 -4.90 -17.58
C THR A 374 16.93 -4.28 -18.23
N GLY A 375 17.19 -3.48 -19.26
CA GLY A 375 16.16 -2.98 -20.17
C GLY A 375 15.77 -4.03 -21.22
N VAL A 376 14.90 -3.63 -22.15
CA VAL A 376 14.59 -4.44 -23.34
C VAL A 376 15.71 -4.25 -24.36
N VAL A 377 16.32 -5.33 -24.83
CA VAL A 377 17.34 -5.28 -25.90
C VAL A 377 16.64 -5.06 -27.24
N PHE A 378 15.84 -6.03 -27.67
CA PHE A 378 14.95 -5.98 -28.83
C PHE A 378 13.84 -7.03 -28.67
N ASP A 379 12.82 -6.97 -29.52
CA ASP A 379 11.75 -7.95 -29.64
C ASP A 379 11.72 -8.55 -31.05
N SER A 380 11.29 -9.80 -31.18
CA SER A 380 11.05 -10.46 -32.47
C SER A 380 9.63 -10.98 -32.57
N ALA A 381 9.04 -10.87 -33.76
CA ALA A 381 7.79 -11.55 -34.10
C ALA A 381 8.08 -13.02 -34.53
N PRO A 382 7.07 -13.91 -34.50
CA PRO A 382 7.23 -15.27 -34.99
C PRO A 382 7.65 -15.30 -36.46
N LEU A 383 8.32 -16.36 -36.88
CA LEU A 383 8.79 -16.53 -38.26
C LEU A 383 7.63 -16.38 -39.26
N LEU A 384 7.80 -15.50 -40.24
CA LEU A 384 6.81 -15.16 -41.28
C LEU A 384 5.48 -14.58 -40.73
N GLN A 385 5.49 -14.06 -39.51
CA GLN A 385 4.34 -13.41 -38.86
C GLN A 385 4.72 -12.01 -38.39
N THR A 386 3.75 -11.29 -37.81
CA THR A 386 4.00 -9.98 -37.18
C THR A 386 3.59 -10.00 -35.69
N PHE A 387 3.87 -8.93 -34.96
CA PHE A 387 3.53 -8.81 -33.53
C PHE A 387 2.03 -8.90 -33.22
N ASN A 388 1.17 -8.66 -34.22
CA ASN A 388 -0.29 -8.78 -34.07
C ASN A 388 -0.82 -10.22 -34.17
N TYR A 389 0.05 -11.19 -34.45
CA TYR A 389 -0.34 -12.59 -34.64
C TYR A 389 -0.93 -13.19 -33.37
N VAL A 390 -2.06 -13.88 -33.52
CA VAL A 390 -2.73 -14.62 -32.46
C VAL A 390 -2.27 -16.07 -32.51
N ARG A 391 -1.41 -16.46 -31.57
CA ARG A 391 -0.86 -17.82 -31.47
C ARG A 391 -1.93 -18.84 -31.08
N THR A 392 -2.83 -18.44 -30.19
CA THR A 392 -3.91 -19.30 -29.71
C THR A 392 -5.19 -18.48 -29.67
N GLN A 393 -6.16 -18.88 -30.48
CA GLN A 393 -7.48 -18.26 -30.54
C GLN A 393 -8.34 -18.73 -29.36
N PRO A 394 -9.31 -17.90 -28.90
CA PRO A 394 -10.31 -18.34 -27.95
C PRO A 394 -11.20 -19.43 -28.55
N ALA A 395 -11.84 -20.23 -27.71
CA ALA A 395 -12.90 -21.13 -28.12
C ALA A 395 -14.09 -20.33 -28.68
N SER A 396 -14.91 -20.95 -29.53
CA SER A 396 -16.04 -20.27 -30.18
C SER A 396 -17.16 -19.86 -29.22
N SER A 397 -17.24 -20.51 -28.05
CA SER A 397 -18.26 -20.23 -27.04
C SER A 397 -17.76 -20.52 -25.63
N TYR A 398 -18.25 -19.74 -24.67
CA TYR A 398 -17.99 -19.89 -23.24
C TYR A 398 -19.28 -19.77 -22.43
N ALA A 399 -19.33 -20.50 -21.31
CA ALA A 399 -20.39 -20.35 -20.31
C ALA A 399 -19.95 -19.38 -19.21
N VAL A 400 -20.92 -18.70 -18.59
CA VAL A 400 -20.65 -17.94 -17.35
C VAL A 400 -20.09 -18.88 -16.28
N GLY A 401 -19.02 -18.46 -15.62
CA GLY A 401 -18.22 -19.25 -14.66
C GLY A 401 -16.98 -19.90 -15.26
N SER A 402 -16.78 -19.82 -16.59
CA SER A 402 -15.56 -20.30 -17.26
C SER A 402 -14.52 -19.20 -17.45
N VAL A 403 -13.36 -19.57 -18.02
CA VAL A 403 -12.26 -18.65 -18.32
C VAL A 403 -12.03 -18.62 -19.84
N ALA A 404 -12.20 -17.46 -20.45
CA ALA A 404 -11.86 -17.23 -21.85
C ALA A 404 -10.41 -16.75 -21.97
N SER A 405 -9.68 -17.20 -22.99
CA SER A 405 -8.29 -16.79 -23.17
C SER A 405 -7.87 -16.74 -24.64
N ALA A 406 -6.94 -15.84 -24.94
CA ALA A 406 -6.24 -15.76 -26.21
C ALA A 406 -4.75 -15.45 -25.97
N VAL A 407 -3.87 -16.03 -26.78
CA VAL A 407 -2.42 -15.81 -26.71
C VAL A 407 -1.94 -15.09 -27.96
N PHE A 408 -1.31 -13.95 -27.79
CA PHE A 408 -0.75 -13.11 -28.85
C PHE A 408 0.79 -13.22 -28.88
N ALA A 409 1.38 -12.93 -30.04
CA ALA A 409 2.83 -12.81 -30.17
C ALA A 409 3.36 -11.62 -29.35
N GLY A 410 2.95 -10.40 -29.69
CA GLY A 410 3.28 -9.16 -28.97
C GLY A 410 4.76 -8.97 -28.61
N ALA A 411 5.04 -8.00 -27.74
CA ALA A 411 6.39 -7.60 -27.34
C ALA A 411 6.48 -7.38 -25.81
N HIS A 412 7.67 -7.01 -25.32
CA HIS A 412 7.86 -6.77 -23.89
C HIS A 412 7.09 -5.53 -23.37
N PRO A 413 6.30 -5.63 -22.27
CA PRO A 413 5.50 -4.50 -21.74
C PRO A 413 6.32 -3.33 -21.17
N LYS A 414 7.65 -3.46 -21.04
CA LYS A 414 8.52 -2.34 -20.65
C LYS A 414 8.63 -1.29 -21.76
N ASN A 415 8.37 -1.66 -23.01
CA ASN A 415 8.44 -0.74 -24.14
C ASN A 415 7.28 0.26 -24.07
N ALA A 416 7.62 1.55 -23.96
CA ALA A 416 6.67 2.66 -24.03
C ALA A 416 5.45 2.50 -23.09
N LEU A 417 5.66 1.93 -21.89
CA LEU A 417 4.62 1.63 -20.90
C LEU A 417 3.64 2.80 -20.70
N THR A 418 4.13 4.03 -20.58
CA THR A 418 3.30 5.23 -20.35
C THR A 418 2.45 5.66 -21.54
N LEU A 419 2.65 5.06 -22.72
CA LEU A 419 1.87 5.31 -23.94
C LEU A 419 0.83 4.22 -24.21
N VAL A 420 0.87 3.10 -23.48
CA VAL A 420 -0.09 2.00 -23.62
C VAL A 420 -1.29 2.28 -22.73
N SER A 421 -2.48 2.38 -23.32
CA SER A 421 -3.73 2.63 -22.57
C SER A 421 -4.23 1.42 -21.79
N SER A 422 -4.05 0.23 -22.36
CA SER A 422 -4.37 -1.09 -21.79
C SER A 422 -3.67 -2.13 -22.66
N PHE A 423 -3.02 -3.11 -22.05
CA PHE A 423 -2.38 -4.22 -22.76
C PHE A 423 -3.38 -5.26 -23.25
N CYS A 424 -4.55 -5.35 -22.62
CA CYS A 424 -5.56 -6.35 -22.94
C CYS A 424 -6.97 -5.77 -22.75
N ASP A 425 -7.79 -5.86 -23.78
CA ASP A 425 -9.21 -5.50 -23.71
C ASP A 425 -10.11 -6.68 -24.06
N VAL A 426 -11.30 -6.68 -23.47
CA VAL A 426 -12.45 -7.41 -23.99
C VAL A 426 -13.38 -6.42 -24.66
N GLN A 427 -13.71 -6.68 -25.94
CA GLN A 427 -14.68 -5.90 -26.69
C GLN A 427 -15.95 -6.70 -26.95
N LYS A 428 -17.11 -6.05 -26.85
CA LYS A 428 -18.43 -6.62 -27.15
C LYS A 428 -18.96 -6.06 -28.47
N LEU A 429 -19.60 -6.92 -29.27
CA LEU A 429 -20.33 -6.51 -30.46
C LEU A 429 -21.65 -5.82 -30.06
N GLY A 430 -21.81 -4.56 -30.46
CA GLY A 430 -23.03 -3.79 -30.26
C GLY A 430 -24.10 -4.06 -31.33
N SER A 431 -25.31 -3.58 -31.07
CA SER A 431 -26.44 -3.69 -32.00
C SER A 431 -26.21 -2.98 -33.34
N SER A 432 -25.31 -2.00 -33.39
CA SER A 432 -24.89 -1.30 -34.62
C SER A 432 -23.93 -2.12 -35.50
N GLY A 433 -23.47 -3.28 -35.04
CA GLY A 433 -22.41 -4.06 -35.68
C GLY A 433 -20.99 -3.57 -35.36
N SER A 434 -20.83 -2.57 -34.50
CA SER A 434 -19.53 -2.07 -34.04
C SER A 434 -19.10 -2.70 -32.72
N TYR A 435 -17.79 -2.87 -32.52
CA TYR A 435 -17.22 -3.33 -31.25
C TYR A 435 -16.93 -2.16 -30.31
N PHE A 436 -17.20 -2.34 -29.02
CA PHE A 436 -16.82 -1.40 -27.96
C PHE A 436 -16.16 -2.14 -26.80
N THR A 437 -15.18 -1.50 -26.16
CA THR A 437 -14.48 -2.07 -25.00
C THR A 437 -15.42 -2.12 -23.80
N VAL A 438 -15.48 -3.29 -23.17
CA VAL A 438 -16.28 -3.57 -21.96
C VAL A 438 -15.43 -3.97 -20.76
N LEU A 439 -14.18 -4.40 -20.99
CA LEU A 439 -13.17 -4.60 -19.95
C LEU A 439 -11.81 -4.19 -20.51
N THR A 440 -10.98 -3.66 -19.62
CA THR A 440 -9.54 -3.40 -19.81
C THR A 440 -8.74 -4.14 -18.75
N ASP A 441 -7.41 -4.17 -18.87
CA ASP A 441 -6.51 -4.79 -17.90
C ASP A 441 -6.49 -4.12 -16.51
N ALA A 442 -7.24 -3.04 -16.32
CA ALA A 442 -7.55 -2.44 -15.02
C ALA A 442 -8.70 -3.15 -14.29
N HIS A 443 -9.53 -3.92 -14.99
CA HIS A 443 -10.66 -4.63 -14.39
C HIS A 443 -10.17 -5.94 -13.77
N TRP A 444 -10.58 -6.21 -12.54
CA TRP A 444 -10.13 -7.38 -11.76
C TRP A 444 -10.31 -8.73 -12.48
N ASP A 445 -11.31 -8.81 -13.37
CA ASP A 445 -11.68 -10.03 -14.07
C ASP A 445 -10.88 -10.29 -15.35
N LEU A 446 -10.12 -9.30 -15.82
CA LEU A 446 -9.27 -9.40 -16.99
C LEU A 446 -7.79 -9.39 -16.56
N ARG A 447 -7.09 -10.47 -16.86
CA ARG A 447 -5.67 -10.62 -16.54
C ARG A 447 -4.85 -10.59 -17.81
N TYR A 448 -3.75 -9.85 -17.75
CA TYR A 448 -2.73 -9.81 -18.79
C TYR A 448 -1.46 -10.49 -18.25
N HIS A 449 -1.04 -11.55 -18.93
CA HIS A 449 0.20 -12.24 -18.62
C HIS A 449 1.21 -12.03 -19.75
N TRP A 450 2.45 -11.72 -19.36
CA TRP A 450 3.57 -11.71 -20.28
C TRP A 450 4.55 -12.81 -19.91
N GLU A 451 4.98 -13.60 -20.89
CA GLU A 451 6.08 -14.55 -20.74
C GLU A 451 7.09 -14.42 -21.89
N ARG A 452 8.37 -14.55 -21.55
CA ARG A 452 9.45 -14.67 -22.53
C ARG A 452 9.23 -15.96 -23.33
N HIS A 453 9.32 -15.87 -24.65
CA HIS A 453 9.28 -17.02 -25.54
C HIS A 453 10.50 -17.02 -26.46
N LEU A 454 11.17 -18.17 -26.57
CA LEU A 454 12.46 -18.28 -27.27
C LEU A 454 13.44 -17.19 -26.77
N ILE A 455 14.23 -16.58 -27.68
CA ILE A 455 15.26 -15.61 -27.34
C ILE A 455 14.67 -14.20 -27.16
N ALA A 456 13.90 -13.73 -28.15
CA ALA A 456 13.38 -12.36 -28.21
C ALA A 456 11.89 -12.27 -28.54
N GLU A 457 11.20 -13.41 -28.71
CA GLU A 457 9.75 -13.41 -28.82
C GLU A 457 9.11 -13.31 -27.42
N SER A 458 7.80 -13.09 -27.41
CA SER A 458 6.98 -13.24 -26.21
C SER A 458 5.69 -13.99 -26.50
N LYS A 459 5.02 -14.37 -25.43
CA LYS A 459 3.59 -14.65 -25.44
C LYS A 459 2.91 -13.67 -24.51
N ASN A 460 1.81 -13.14 -25.00
CA ASN A 460 1.00 -12.13 -24.37
C ASN A 460 -0.40 -12.72 -24.21
N THR A 461 -0.74 -13.18 -23.02
CA THR A 461 -1.99 -13.89 -22.76
C THR A 461 -3.00 -12.93 -22.15
N CYS A 462 -4.14 -12.79 -22.84
CA CYS A 462 -5.34 -12.21 -22.30
C CYS A 462 -6.18 -13.32 -21.67
N GLU A 463 -6.59 -13.16 -20.42
CA GLU A 463 -7.44 -14.11 -19.68
C GLU A 463 -8.62 -13.38 -19.05
N TRP A 464 -9.84 -13.70 -19.47
CA TRP A 464 -11.06 -13.18 -18.86
C TRP A 464 -11.72 -14.25 -18.00
N ASN A 465 -11.78 -13.99 -16.69
CA ASN A 465 -12.54 -14.78 -15.73
C ASN A 465 -14.02 -14.34 -15.77
N ILE A 466 -14.87 -15.14 -16.43
CA ILE A 466 -16.26 -14.78 -16.70
C ILE A 466 -17.11 -15.02 -15.45
N ARG A 467 -17.12 -14.08 -14.51
CA ARG A 467 -17.81 -14.30 -13.22
C ARG A 467 -19.32 -14.28 -13.33
N LYS A 468 -19.97 -15.11 -12.51
CA LYS A 468 -21.42 -15.07 -12.30
C LYS A 468 -21.83 -13.73 -11.67
N GLY A 469 -22.82 -13.08 -12.24
CA GLY A 469 -23.34 -11.79 -11.75
C GLY A 469 -22.49 -10.58 -12.13
N GLY A 470 -21.36 -10.75 -12.82
CA GLY A 470 -20.57 -9.63 -13.33
C GLY A 470 -21.33 -8.86 -14.41
N ARG A 471 -21.24 -7.52 -14.38
CA ARG A 471 -21.96 -6.62 -15.29
C ARG A 471 -21.67 -6.93 -16.77
N THR A 472 -20.45 -7.34 -17.08
CA THR A 472 -20.01 -7.68 -18.45
C THR A 472 -20.25 -9.15 -18.82
N SER A 473 -20.49 -10.01 -17.82
CA SER A 473 -20.72 -11.46 -17.94
C SER A 473 -22.16 -11.80 -18.40
N VAL A 474 -22.63 -11.17 -19.48
CA VAL A 474 -23.98 -11.34 -20.05
C VAL A 474 -23.93 -11.82 -21.51
N ALA A 475 -24.95 -12.53 -21.98
CA ALA A 475 -24.95 -13.09 -23.34
C ALA A 475 -24.56 -12.07 -24.44
N GLY A 476 -23.80 -12.54 -25.42
CA GLY A 476 -23.34 -11.70 -26.54
C GLY A 476 -22.13 -12.27 -27.26
N THR A 477 -21.62 -11.48 -28.21
CA THR A 477 -20.41 -11.81 -28.99
C THR A 477 -19.27 -10.90 -28.56
N TYR A 478 -18.13 -11.49 -28.25
CA TYR A 478 -16.97 -10.84 -27.68
C TYR A 478 -15.70 -11.16 -28.47
N ARG A 479 -14.64 -10.38 -28.26
CA ARG A 479 -13.28 -10.65 -28.75
C ARG A 479 -12.23 -10.02 -27.82
N PHE A 480 -11.02 -10.55 -27.85
CA PHE A 480 -9.87 -9.94 -27.20
C PHE A 480 -9.14 -8.99 -28.15
N VAL A 481 -8.61 -7.90 -27.61
CA VAL A 481 -7.67 -7.02 -28.30
C VAL A 481 -6.43 -6.83 -27.43
N HIS A 482 -5.26 -7.08 -28.01
CA HIS A 482 -3.95 -6.88 -27.37
C HIS A 482 -3.15 -5.85 -28.15
N ARG A 483 -2.49 -4.94 -27.44
CA ARG A 483 -1.68 -3.86 -28.05
C ARG A 483 -0.41 -3.59 -27.25
N GLY A 484 0.55 -2.98 -27.92
CA GLY A 484 1.82 -2.60 -27.30
C GLY A 484 2.80 -1.98 -28.29
N TYR A 485 4.05 -1.87 -27.85
CA TYR A 485 5.17 -1.36 -28.64
C TYR A 485 6.26 -2.41 -28.75
N SER A 486 6.68 -2.74 -29.97
CA SER A 486 7.86 -3.59 -30.23
C SER A 486 9.11 -2.74 -30.35
N LYS A 487 10.25 -3.25 -29.85
CA LYS A 487 11.56 -2.61 -29.99
C LYS A 487 12.42 -3.32 -31.03
N SER A 488 12.84 -2.60 -32.07
CA SER A 488 13.80 -3.14 -33.05
C SER A 488 15.22 -3.21 -32.49
N LEU A 489 16.13 -3.93 -33.17
CA LEU A 489 17.54 -3.99 -32.78
C LEU A 489 18.22 -2.60 -32.81
N LEU A 490 17.72 -1.66 -33.63
CA LEU A 490 18.17 -0.27 -33.68
C LEU A 490 17.55 0.60 -32.58
N GLY A 491 16.70 0.02 -31.73
CA GLY A 491 16.04 0.70 -30.61
C GLY A 491 14.75 1.45 -30.98
N ALA A 492 14.32 1.42 -32.24
CA ALA A 492 13.09 2.06 -32.66
C ALA A 492 11.87 1.35 -32.07
N LEU A 493 10.90 2.12 -31.58
CA LEU A 493 9.63 1.63 -31.02
C LEU A 493 8.51 1.73 -32.06
N THR A 494 7.80 0.63 -32.30
CA THR A 494 6.70 0.56 -33.27
C THR A 494 5.44 0.01 -32.60
N THR A 495 4.31 0.68 -32.79
CA THR A 495 3.01 0.23 -32.27
C THR A 495 2.51 -1.00 -33.01
N TYR A 496 1.83 -1.90 -32.31
CA TYR A 496 1.05 -2.97 -32.92
C TYR A 496 -0.26 -3.18 -32.16
N GLU A 497 -1.26 -3.75 -32.85
CA GLU A 497 -2.51 -4.21 -32.25
C GLU A 497 -2.92 -5.54 -32.92
N GLY A 498 -3.24 -6.54 -32.09
CA GLY A 498 -3.76 -7.84 -32.49
C GLY A 498 -5.19 -8.03 -31.97
N THR A 499 -6.04 -8.64 -32.79
CA THR A 499 -7.44 -8.93 -32.45
C THR A 499 -7.70 -10.42 -32.60
N SER A 500 -8.29 -11.06 -31.59
CA SER A 500 -8.68 -12.47 -31.66
C SER A 500 -9.90 -12.69 -32.56
N ASN A 501 -10.15 -13.96 -32.90
CA ASN A 501 -11.44 -14.39 -33.36
C ASN A 501 -12.52 -14.06 -32.32
N THR A 502 -13.75 -13.94 -32.78
CA THR A 502 -14.91 -13.71 -31.92
C THR A 502 -15.34 -14.97 -31.22
N PHE A 503 -15.86 -14.84 -30.02
CA PHE A 503 -16.48 -15.92 -29.26
C PHE A 503 -17.84 -15.46 -28.71
N THR A 504 -18.73 -16.41 -28.51
CA THR A 504 -20.06 -16.16 -27.95
C THR A 504 -20.08 -16.51 -26.47
N MET A 505 -20.91 -15.81 -25.71
CA MET A 505 -21.19 -16.16 -24.33
C MET A 505 -22.65 -16.58 -24.22
N THR A 506 -22.86 -17.80 -23.72
CA THR A 506 -24.20 -18.33 -23.45
C THR A 506 -24.55 -18.02 -22.00
N ALA A 507 -25.80 -17.58 -21.79
CA ALA A 507 -26.33 -17.24 -20.47
C ALA A 507 -26.30 -18.42 -19.50
#